data_AF-F2DWI1-F1
#
_entry.id   AF-F2DWI1-F1
#
_cell.length_a   1.000
_cell.length_b   1.000
_cell.length_c   1.000
_cell.angle_alpha   90.00
_cell.angle_beta   90.00
_cell.angle_gamma   90.00
#
_symmetry.space_group_name_H-M   'P 1'
#
loop_
_entity.id
_entity.type
_entity.pdbx_description
1 polymer ?
#
loop_
_entity_poly.entity_id
_entity_poly.type
_entity_poly.pdbx_seq_one_letter_code
_entity_poly.pdbx_strand_id
1 'polypeptide(L)'
;MAAIMAARGQELEQDFDFFVVVDFEATCLKDARIFPQEIIEFPAVLVDGATGRIESAFRRYVRPKHHPVLTQFCRELTGIRQEDVDGGVDLGEALWLHDAWLKAATAGAGNRRSGRLAVVTWGDWDCRTMLEFECRFKGIEKPSYFDQWINLRVPFQVALGGGGRVNLQEAVRAAGLDWEGRLHCGLDDALNTARLLAEIMRRGVKMTITGSLVPLPLFEQEQQPRTSTCGGSLAPAPPPFEQKQQPRTSTCGGPLVLAPPIQQQPPCTGPCDGSFPLVLAPIQQKQQQWPQPHIISPCGGSSATWYCGVATKGGMEPGAMQSGCTNWTPAMGAVPPYYLWSN
;
A
#
# COMPACT_ATOMS: atom_id res chain seq x y z
N MET A 1 19.76 2.54 -40.37
CA MET A 1 19.09 1.25 -40.61
C MET A 1 19.75 0.19 -39.73
N ALA A 2 19.46 0.20 -38.43
CA ALA A 2 19.88 -0.84 -37.49
C ALA A 2 18.61 -1.56 -37.02
N ALA A 3 18.62 -2.87 -37.17
CA ALA A 3 17.46 -3.74 -37.16
C ALA A 3 16.74 -3.75 -35.80
N ILE A 4 15.52 -3.24 -35.77
CA ILE A 4 14.49 -3.69 -34.83
C ILE A 4 14.11 -5.10 -35.31
N MET A 5 14.89 -6.10 -34.90
CA MET A 5 14.44 -7.49 -35.00
C MET A 5 13.29 -7.64 -34.01
N ALA A 6 12.10 -7.85 -34.56
CA ALA A 6 10.93 -8.26 -33.82
C ALA A 6 11.26 -9.52 -33.02
N ALA A 7 11.47 -9.38 -31.71
CA ALA A 7 11.45 -10.49 -30.77
C ALA A 7 10.01 -10.99 -30.67
N ARG A 8 9.64 -11.87 -31.62
CA ARG A 8 8.48 -12.73 -31.47
C ARG A 8 8.81 -13.78 -30.40
N GLY A 9 8.15 -13.68 -29.24
CA GLY A 9 7.72 -14.85 -28.48
C GLY A 9 8.73 -15.53 -27.55
N GLN A 10 9.51 -14.78 -26.77
CA GLN A 10 9.94 -15.30 -25.48
C GLN A 10 9.25 -14.48 -24.39
N GLU A 11 8.11 -14.96 -23.92
CA GLU A 11 7.51 -14.48 -22.67
C GLU A 11 8.59 -14.60 -21.58
N LEU A 12 8.92 -13.46 -20.97
CA LEU A 12 9.85 -13.45 -19.86
C LEU A 12 9.16 -14.16 -18.68
N GLU A 13 9.75 -15.28 -18.25
CA GLU A 13 9.27 -16.04 -17.10
C GLU A 13 9.33 -15.15 -15.84
N GLN A 14 8.17 -14.96 -15.22
CA GLN A 14 8.04 -14.25 -13.95
C GLN A 14 8.29 -15.19 -12.77
N ASP A 15 8.78 -14.65 -11.66
CA ASP A 15 9.00 -15.44 -10.44
C ASP A 15 7.69 -15.73 -9.68
N PHE A 16 6.61 -15.02 -10.01
CA PHE A 16 5.30 -15.19 -9.38
C PHE A 16 4.35 -15.90 -10.34
N ASP A 17 3.61 -16.87 -9.84
CA ASP A 17 2.57 -17.58 -10.57
C ASP A 17 1.34 -16.68 -10.79
N PHE A 18 1.08 -15.79 -9.82
CA PHE A 18 -0.04 -14.87 -9.83
C PHE A 18 0.35 -13.49 -9.29
N PHE A 19 -0.27 -12.46 -9.86
CA PHE A 19 -0.28 -11.12 -9.31
C PHE A 19 -1.69 -10.75 -8.85
N VAL A 20 -1.79 -10.05 -7.72
CA VAL A 20 -3.05 -9.51 -7.20
C VAL A 20 -2.95 -8.01 -7.15
N VAL A 21 -3.65 -7.35 -8.07
CA VAL A 21 -3.64 -5.90 -8.20
C VAL A 21 -4.71 -5.31 -7.29
N VAL A 22 -4.35 -4.36 -6.43
CA VAL A 22 -5.25 -3.74 -5.44
C VAL A 22 -5.15 -2.21 -5.56
N ASP A 23 -6.29 -1.54 -5.42
CA ASP A 23 -6.41 -0.08 -5.39
C ASP A 23 -7.56 0.32 -4.44
N PHE A 24 -7.24 0.76 -3.22
CA PHE A 24 -8.27 1.07 -2.23
C PHE A 24 -8.86 2.46 -2.45
N GLU A 25 -10.18 2.57 -2.32
CA GLU A 25 -10.79 3.88 -2.05
C GLU A 25 -10.99 4.05 -0.56
N ALA A 26 -10.83 5.27 -0.07
CA ALA A 26 -10.95 5.60 1.34
C ALA A 26 -11.76 6.88 1.57
N THR A 27 -12.29 7.04 2.80
CA THR A 27 -12.94 8.26 3.23
C THR A 27 -12.01 9.47 3.00
N CYS A 28 -12.57 10.59 2.55
CA CYS A 28 -11.77 11.78 2.27
C CYS A 28 -12.58 13.08 2.43
N LEU A 29 -11.83 14.18 2.60
CA LEU A 29 -12.34 15.54 2.68
C LEU A 29 -11.65 16.37 1.59
N LYS A 30 -12.36 17.37 1.09
CA LYS A 30 -11.77 18.35 0.18
C LYS A 30 -10.79 19.23 0.95
N ASP A 31 -9.58 19.41 0.41
CA ASP A 31 -8.55 20.32 0.92
C ASP A 31 -8.09 20.06 2.39
N ALA A 32 -8.42 18.89 2.95
CA ALA A 32 -8.09 18.52 4.33
C ALA A 32 -7.86 17.00 4.45
N ARG A 33 -7.20 16.59 5.55
CA ARG A 33 -7.07 15.18 5.91
C ARG A 33 -8.18 14.79 6.88
N ILE A 34 -8.79 13.63 6.64
CA ILE A 34 -9.70 13.00 7.59
C ILE A 34 -8.92 12.06 8.50
N PHE A 35 -9.27 12.02 9.79
CA PHE A 35 -8.66 11.09 10.74
C PHE A 35 -9.73 10.46 11.64
N PRO A 36 -9.71 9.13 11.85
CA PRO A 36 -8.95 8.17 11.04
C PRO A 36 -9.47 8.16 9.60
N GLN A 37 -8.59 7.89 8.64
CA GLN A 37 -9.01 7.53 7.28
C GLN A 37 -9.43 6.06 7.28
N GLU A 38 -10.48 5.72 6.53
CA GLU A 38 -11.06 4.36 6.51
C GLU A 38 -11.29 3.92 5.07
N ILE A 39 -10.92 2.69 4.73
CA ILE A 39 -11.19 2.05 3.45
C ILE A 39 -12.71 1.91 3.29
N ILE A 40 -13.20 2.26 2.10
CA ILE A 40 -14.62 2.20 1.72
C ILE A 40 -14.87 1.37 0.45
N GLU A 41 -13.81 1.07 -0.31
CA GLU A 41 -13.84 0.09 -1.39
C GLU A 41 -12.57 -0.77 -1.35
N PHE A 42 -12.75 -2.08 -1.42
CA PHE A 42 -11.68 -3.07 -1.52
C PHE A 42 -11.87 -3.88 -2.82
N PRO A 43 -11.25 -3.45 -3.92
CA PRO A 43 -11.14 -4.22 -5.14
C PRO A 43 -9.85 -5.04 -5.18
N ALA A 44 -9.88 -6.14 -5.93
CA ALA A 44 -8.69 -6.88 -6.29
C ALA A 44 -8.85 -7.52 -7.67
N VAL A 45 -7.77 -7.56 -8.45
CA VAL A 45 -7.75 -8.20 -9.78
C VAL A 45 -6.63 -9.24 -9.83
N LEU A 46 -6.99 -10.49 -10.11
CA LEU A 46 -6.04 -11.59 -10.25
C LEU A 46 -5.53 -11.66 -11.69
N VAL A 47 -4.21 -11.66 -11.84
CA VAL A 47 -3.51 -11.72 -13.12
C VAL A 47 -2.60 -12.95 -13.13
N ASP A 48 -2.66 -13.74 -14.21
CA ASP A 48 -1.78 -14.88 -14.45
C ASP A 48 -0.34 -14.40 -14.72
N GLY A 49 0.62 -14.89 -13.94
CA GLY A 49 2.00 -14.40 -13.97
C GLY A 49 2.78 -14.80 -15.22
N ALA A 50 2.35 -15.83 -15.95
CA ALA A 50 2.99 -16.25 -17.19
C ALA A 50 2.48 -15.44 -18.39
N THR A 51 1.16 -15.28 -18.47
CA THR A 51 0.49 -14.73 -19.67
C THR A 51 0.10 -13.26 -19.52
N GLY A 52 0.09 -12.71 -18.31
CA GLY A 52 -0.47 -11.39 -18.02
C GLY A 52 -2.00 -11.31 -18.18
N ARG A 53 -2.69 -12.45 -18.36
CA ARG A 53 -4.15 -12.48 -18.53
C ARG A 53 -4.85 -12.21 -17.20
N ILE A 54 -5.88 -11.37 -17.23
CA ILE A 54 -6.77 -11.18 -16.08
C ILE A 54 -7.66 -12.43 -15.93
N GLU A 55 -7.57 -13.10 -14.79
CA GLU A 55 -8.29 -14.36 -14.52
C GLU A 55 -9.59 -14.13 -13.74
N SER A 56 -9.59 -13.20 -12.80
CA SER A 56 -10.75 -12.92 -11.94
C SER A 56 -10.65 -11.53 -11.34
N ALA A 57 -11.79 -10.98 -10.93
CA ALA A 57 -11.85 -9.77 -10.13
C ALA A 57 -12.69 -10.00 -8.86
N PHE A 58 -12.40 -9.21 -7.83
CA PHE A 58 -13.07 -9.15 -6.55
C PHE A 58 -13.39 -7.70 -6.23
N ARG A 59 -14.51 -7.49 -5.57
CA ARG A 59 -14.92 -6.16 -5.08
C ARG A 59 -15.77 -6.31 -3.84
N ARG A 60 -15.47 -5.53 -2.80
CA ARG A 60 -16.35 -5.29 -1.67
C ARG A 60 -16.34 -3.82 -1.30
N TYR A 61 -17.51 -3.27 -1.01
CA TYR A 61 -17.60 -2.02 -0.27
C TYR A 61 -17.41 -2.30 1.21
N VAL A 62 -16.72 -1.38 1.87
CA VAL A 62 -16.39 -1.47 3.29
C VAL A 62 -17.15 -0.38 4.04
N ARG A 63 -17.81 -0.74 5.13
CA ARG A 63 -18.58 0.18 5.95
C ARG A 63 -17.65 0.90 6.95
N PRO A 64 -17.43 2.22 6.81
CA PRO A 64 -16.61 2.97 7.76
C PRO A 64 -17.33 3.07 9.13
N LYS A 65 -16.56 2.99 10.22
CA LYS A 65 -17.09 3.01 11.59
C LYS A 65 -16.94 4.37 12.27
N HIS A 66 -15.91 5.14 11.93
CA HIS A 66 -15.63 6.43 12.54
C HIS A 66 -16.28 7.57 11.76
N HIS A 67 -16.26 7.47 10.43
CA HIS A 67 -16.90 8.43 9.53
C HIS A 67 -17.95 7.72 8.66
N PRO A 68 -19.06 7.24 9.25
CA PRO A 68 -20.05 6.42 8.55
C PRO A 68 -20.75 7.17 7.41
N VAL A 69 -20.86 8.50 7.49
CA VAL A 69 -21.46 9.33 6.45
C VAL A 69 -20.37 9.89 5.54
N LEU A 70 -20.38 9.47 4.28
CA LEU A 70 -19.43 9.95 3.28
C LEU A 70 -19.68 11.42 2.97
N THR A 71 -18.60 12.19 2.89
CA THR A 71 -18.68 13.59 2.49
C THR A 71 -19.15 13.68 1.04
N GLN A 72 -19.75 14.81 0.66
CA GLN A 72 -20.14 15.04 -0.74
C GLN A 72 -18.93 14.92 -1.68
N PHE A 73 -17.79 15.51 -1.30
CA PHE A 73 -16.56 15.41 -2.07
C PHE A 73 -16.10 13.96 -2.26
N CYS A 74 -16.13 13.14 -1.20
CA CYS A 74 -15.75 11.73 -1.30
C CYS A 74 -16.62 10.98 -2.29
N ARG A 75 -17.95 11.13 -2.20
CA ARG A 75 -18.90 10.49 -3.12
C ARG A 75 -18.74 10.96 -4.57
N GLU A 76 -18.48 12.25 -4.78
CA GLU A 76 -18.23 12.81 -6.11
C GLU A 76 -16.89 12.37 -6.69
N LEU A 77 -15.86 12.27 -5.86
CA LEU A 77 -14.53 11.80 -6.27
C LEU A 77 -14.59 10.32 -6.64
N THR A 78 -15.05 9.45 -5.74
CA THR A 78 -14.97 8.00 -5.90
C THR A 78 -16.16 7.39 -6.66
N GLY A 79 -17.27 8.12 -6.73
CA GLY A 79 -18.52 7.61 -7.31
C GLY A 79 -19.28 6.64 -6.40
N ILE A 80 -18.76 6.36 -5.21
CA ILE A 80 -19.38 5.49 -4.21
C ILE A 80 -20.55 6.22 -3.58
N ARG A 81 -21.71 5.56 -3.53
CA ARG A 81 -22.92 6.10 -2.90
C ARG A 81 -22.92 5.77 -1.41
N GLN A 82 -23.72 6.52 -0.66
CA GLN A 82 -23.89 6.23 0.76
C GLN A 82 -24.49 4.83 0.98
N GLU A 83 -25.45 4.44 0.14
CA GLU A 83 -26.08 3.10 0.17
C GLU A 83 -25.08 1.95 -0.06
N ASP A 84 -23.99 2.19 -0.82
CA ASP A 84 -22.95 1.19 -1.08
C ASP A 84 -22.16 0.87 0.19
N VAL A 85 -21.76 1.89 0.96
CA VAL A 85 -21.03 1.70 2.22
C VAL A 85 -21.94 1.31 3.38
N ASP A 86 -23.20 1.76 3.38
CA ASP A 86 -24.20 1.34 4.37
C ASP A 86 -24.49 -0.16 4.26
N GLY A 87 -24.55 -0.68 3.03
CA GLY A 87 -24.67 -2.11 2.72
C GLY A 87 -23.33 -2.87 2.72
N GLY A 88 -22.21 -2.18 2.98
CA GLY A 88 -20.88 -2.75 3.00
C GLY A 88 -20.60 -3.63 4.23
N VAL A 89 -19.55 -4.44 4.12
CA VAL A 89 -19.04 -5.28 5.23
C VAL A 89 -17.99 -4.54 6.05
N ASP A 90 -17.66 -5.02 7.24
CA ASP A 90 -16.52 -4.48 7.98
C ASP A 90 -15.19 -4.88 7.31
N LEU A 91 -14.12 -4.09 7.48
CA LEU A 91 -12.82 -4.34 6.84
C LEU A 91 -12.26 -5.75 7.11
N GLY A 92 -12.38 -6.24 8.35
CA GLY A 92 -11.92 -7.59 8.71
C GLY A 92 -12.63 -8.69 7.94
N GLU A 93 -13.94 -8.53 7.72
CA GLU A 93 -14.72 -9.45 6.88
C GLU A 93 -14.36 -9.32 5.40
N ALA A 94 -14.13 -8.11 4.89
CA ALA A 94 -13.66 -7.90 3.53
C ALA A 94 -12.31 -8.60 3.26
N LEU A 95 -11.37 -8.53 4.22
CA LEU A 95 -10.09 -9.23 4.14
C LEU A 95 -10.26 -10.76 4.13
N TRP A 96 -11.14 -11.29 4.98
CA TRP A 96 -11.44 -12.71 5.00
C TRP A 96 -12.09 -13.19 3.68
N LEU A 97 -13.05 -12.42 3.16
CA LEU A 97 -13.69 -12.71 1.87
C LEU A 97 -12.70 -12.64 0.70
N HIS A 98 -11.77 -11.69 0.74
CA HIS A 98 -10.71 -11.57 -0.25
C HIS A 98 -9.77 -12.78 -0.22
N ASP A 99 -9.32 -13.22 0.95
CA ASP A 99 -8.48 -14.42 1.11
C ASP A 99 -9.20 -15.70 0.61
N ALA A 100 -10.48 -15.85 0.95
CA ALA A 100 -11.31 -16.95 0.46
C ALA A 100 -11.46 -16.92 -1.08
N TRP A 101 -11.69 -15.74 -1.66
CA TRP A 101 -11.74 -15.56 -3.11
C TRP A 101 -10.40 -15.92 -3.77
N LEU A 102 -9.26 -15.47 -3.24
CA LEU A 102 -7.94 -15.80 -3.79
C LEU A 102 -7.65 -17.30 -3.78
N LYS A 103 -7.95 -17.97 -2.67
CA LYS A 103 -7.79 -19.43 -2.55
C LYS A 103 -8.64 -20.17 -3.58
N ALA A 104 -9.89 -19.76 -3.76
CA ALA A 104 -10.78 -20.36 -4.76
C ALA A 104 -10.31 -20.09 -6.20
N ALA A 105 -9.91 -18.85 -6.50
CA ALA A 105 -9.48 -18.45 -7.85
C ALA A 105 -8.15 -19.10 -8.27
N THR A 106 -7.29 -19.45 -7.32
CA THR A 106 -5.99 -20.08 -7.58
C THR A 106 -5.99 -21.61 -7.44
N ALA A 107 -7.06 -22.22 -6.92
CA ALA A 107 -7.16 -23.67 -6.68
C ALA A 107 -6.98 -24.52 -7.96
N GLY A 108 -7.34 -23.99 -9.13
CA GLY A 108 -7.23 -24.67 -10.43
C GLY A 108 -5.84 -24.65 -11.06
N ALA A 109 -4.87 -23.95 -10.47
CA ALA A 109 -3.53 -23.74 -11.03
C ALA A 109 -2.68 -25.03 -11.14
N GLY A 110 -3.11 -26.13 -10.49
CA GLY A 110 -2.49 -27.45 -10.53
C GLY A 110 -1.14 -27.53 -9.83
N ASN A 111 -0.64 -28.76 -9.60
CA ASN A 111 0.65 -29.05 -8.95
C ASN A 111 1.91 -28.55 -9.71
N ARG A 112 1.75 -27.85 -10.83
CA ARG A 112 2.86 -27.36 -11.66
C ARG A 112 3.36 -25.98 -11.26
N ARG A 113 2.57 -25.23 -10.49
CA ARG A 113 2.85 -23.86 -10.06
C ARG A 113 3.24 -23.86 -8.59
N SER A 114 4.21 -23.04 -8.23
CA SER A 114 4.71 -22.92 -6.85
C SER A 114 3.71 -22.24 -5.90
N GLY A 115 2.62 -21.69 -6.43
CA GLY A 115 1.64 -20.89 -5.70
C GLY A 115 2.17 -19.52 -5.28
N ARG A 116 3.27 -19.06 -5.87
CA ARG A 116 3.89 -17.77 -5.52
C ARG A 116 3.02 -16.63 -6.01
N LEU A 117 2.65 -15.76 -5.07
CA LEU A 117 1.75 -14.64 -5.30
C LEU A 117 2.42 -13.34 -4.86
N ALA A 118 2.21 -12.26 -5.61
CA ALA A 118 2.61 -10.92 -5.22
C ALA A 118 1.46 -9.93 -5.31
N VAL A 119 1.32 -9.09 -4.29
CA VAL A 119 0.43 -7.93 -4.35
C VAL A 119 1.06 -6.85 -5.23
N VAL A 120 0.26 -6.20 -6.06
CA VAL A 120 0.66 -5.11 -6.95
C VAL A 120 -0.24 -3.92 -6.70
N THR A 121 0.35 -2.74 -6.59
CA THR A 121 -0.36 -1.48 -6.39
C THR A 121 0.25 -0.42 -7.30
N TRP A 122 -0.49 0.65 -7.61
CA TRP A 122 0.11 1.76 -8.37
C TRP A 122 1.14 2.54 -7.55
N GLY A 123 1.04 2.54 -6.22
CA GLY A 123 1.98 3.23 -5.33
C GLY A 123 2.07 2.59 -3.96
N ASP A 124 2.89 3.14 -3.08
CA ASP A 124 3.04 2.61 -1.72
C ASP A 124 1.84 2.89 -0.81
N TRP A 125 0.92 3.77 -1.20
CA TRP A 125 -0.14 4.26 -0.31
C TRP A 125 -1.05 3.14 0.18
N ASP A 126 -1.55 2.27 -0.71
CA ASP A 126 -2.50 1.20 -0.40
C ASP A 126 -2.01 0.25 0.71
N CYS A 127 -0.86 -0.39 0.50
CA CYS A 127 -0.32 -1.38 1.43
C CYS A 127 0.42 -0.73 2.61
N ARG A 128 1.32 0.22 2.34
CA ARG A 128 2.18 0.82 3.39
C ARG A 128 1.41 1.76 4.31
N THR A 129 0.47 2.52 3.76
CA THR A 129 -0.19 3.60 4.48
C THR A 129 -1.59 3.18 4.88
N MET A 130 -2.48 2.92 3.92
CA MET A 130 -3.91 2.82 4.16
C MET A 130 -4.27 1.54 4.93
N LEU A 131 -4.01 0.38 4.32
CA LEU A 131 -4.37 -0.91 4.91
C LEU A 131 -3.62 -1.16 6.23
N GLU A 132 -2.32 -0.84 6.27
CA GLU A 132 -1.53 -1.02 7.48
C GLU A 132 -1.99 -0.13 8.63
N PHE A 133 -2.26 1.15 8.37
CA PHE A 133 -2.79 2.06 9.37
C PHE A 133 -4.11 1.56 9.92
N GLU A 134 -5.09 1.27 9.05
CA GLU A 134 -6.43 0.96 9.49
C GLU A 134 -6.51 -0.38 10.23
N CYS A 135 -5.79 -1.41 9.77
CA CYS A 135 -5.71 -2.67 10.48
C CYS A 135 -5.11 -2.51 11.88
N ARG A 136 -4.00 -1.75 12.02
CA ARG A 136 -3.42 -1.45 13.34
C ARG A 136 -4.37 -0.64 14.21
N PHE A 137 -4.99 0.39 13.65
CA PHE A 137 -5.89 1.29 14.36
C PHE A 137 -7.14 0.56 14.89
N LYS A 138 -7.68 -0.40 14.13
CA LYS A 138 -8.86 -1.18 14.48
C LYS A 138 -8.56 -2.52 15.17
N GLY A 139 -7.28 -2.89 15.33
CA GLY A 139 -6.88 -4.19 15.88
C GLY A 139 -7.29 -5.38 15.01
N ILE A 140 -7.29 -5.21 13.68
CA ILE A 140 -7.64 -6.24 12.69
C ILE A 140 -6.37 -6.98 12.27
N GLU A 141 -6.42 -8.31 12.27
CA GLU A 141 -5.35 -9.14 11.72
C GLU A 141 -5.37 -9.07 10.19
N LYS A 142 -4.24 -8.64 9.62
CA LYS A 142 -4.05 -8.48 8.18
C LYS A 142 -3.31 -9.69 7.61
N PRO A 143 -3.74 -10.26 6.46
CA PRO A 143 -2.97 -11.31 5.80
C PRO A 143 -1.55 -10.86 5.44
N SER A 144 -0.56 -11.69 5.74
CA SER A 144 0.87 -11.35 5.60
C SER A 144 1.33 -11.14 4.16
N TYR A 145 0.60 -11.65 3.17
CA TYR A 145 0.92 -11.39 1.75
C TYR A 145 0.72 -9.91 1.37
N PHE A 146 0.06 -9.09 2.20
CA PHE A 146 0.03 -7.63 2.07
C PHE A 146 1.26 -6.93 2.69
N ASP A 147 2.17 -7.65 3.35
CA ASP A 147 3.38 -7.07 3.94
C ASP A 147 4.48 -6.80 2.91
N GLN A 148 4.34 -7.35 1.70
CA GLN A 148 5.25 -7.16 0.57
C GLN A 148 4.45 -6.91 -0.69
N TRP A 149 4.84 -5.91 -1.48
CA TRP A 149 4.14 -5.55 -2.70
C TRP A 149 5.08 -5.04 -3.78
N ILE A 150 4.55 -4.98 -4.99
CA ILE A 150 5.15 -4.36 -6.16
C ILE A 150 4.47 -3.02 -6.38
N ASN A 151 5.19 -1.93 -6.14
CA ASN A 151 4.82 -0.59 -6.55
C ASN A 151 5.08 -0.48 -8.05
N LEU A 152 4.01 -0.55 -8.85
CA LEU A 152 4.10 -0.68 -10.31
C LEU A 152 4.74 0.54 -10.99
N ARG A 153 4.84 1.70 -10.32
CA ARG A 153 5.62 2.85 -10.83
C ARG A 153 7.07 2.51 -11.09
N VAL A 154 7.67 1.63 -10.29
CA VAL A 154 9.09 1.26 -10.42
C VAL A 154 9.33 0.50 -11.73
N PRO A 155 8.68 -0.65 -12.00
CA PRO A 155 8.86 -1.33 -13.28
C PRO A 155 8.28 -0.55 -14.47
N PHE A 156 7.29 0.31 -14.26
CA PHE A 156 6.80 1.24 -15.30
C PHE A 156 7.93 2.18 -15.78
N GLN A 157 8.68 2.80 -14.86
CA GLN A 157 9.80 3.67 -15.20
C GLN A 157 10.91 2.92 -15.96
N VAL A 158 11.13 1.64 -15.62
CA VAL A 158 12.08 0.78 -16.35
C VAL A 158 11.61 0.48 -17.77
N ALA A 159 10.33 0.14 -17.96
CA ALA A 159 9.78 -0.26 -19.26
C ALA A 159 9.61 0.90 -20.25
N LEU A 160 9.25 2.10 -19.77
CA LEU A 160 8.83 3.20 -20.64
C LEU A 160 9.72 4.45 -20.54
N GLY A 161 10.64 4.49 -19.58
CA GLY A 161 11.43 5.67 -19.30
C GLY A 161 10.60 6.82 -18.72
N GLY A 162 11.29 7.87 -18.26
CA GLY A 162 10.67 9.08 -17.72
C GLY A 162 11.04 9.32 -16.26
N GLY A 163 11.62 10.49 -15.97
CA GLY A 163 12.02 10.92 -14.62
C GLY A 163 10.94 11.70 -13.86
N GLY A 164 9.69 11.71 -14.36
CA GLY A 164 8.59 12.50 -13.81
C GLY A 164 7.64 11.69 -12.93
N ARG A 165 6.97 12.37 -11.99
CA ARG A 165 5.81 11.82 -11.29
C ARG A 165 4.59 11.85 -12.22
N VAL A 166 4.29 10.72 -12.85
CA VAL A 166 3.04 10.53 -13.61
C VAL A 166 1.95 9.91 -12.72
N ASN A 167 0.70 10.29 -12.96
CA ASN A 167 -0.44 9.59 -12.35
C ASN A 167 -0.77 8.30 -13.10
N LEU A 168 -1.67 7.47 -12.56
CA LEU A 168 -2.00 6.16 -13.14
C LEU A 168 -2.57 6.31 -14.56
N GLN A 169 -3.49 7.25 -14.77
CA GLN A 169 -4.12 7.45 -16.07
C GLN A 169 -3.11 7.90 -17.14
N GLU A 170 -2.19 8.78 -16.79
CA GLU A 170 -1.08 9.19 -17.66
C GLU A 170 -0.17 8.01 -17.99
N ALA A 171 0.14 7.15 -17.01
CA ALA A 171 0.96 5.97 -17.22
C ALA A 171 0.29 4.94 -18.16
N VAL A 172 -1.01 4.70 -17.98
CA VAL A 172 -1.82 3.85 -18.88
C VAL A 172 -1.76 4.38 -20.31
N ARG A 173 -1.99 5.68 -20.51
CA ARG A 173 -1.90 6.32 -21.84
C ARG A 173 -0.48 6.27 -22.42
N ALA A 174 0.55 6.52 -21.60
CA ALA A 174 1.94 6.45 -22.04
C ALA A 174 2.35 5.03 -22.47
N ALA A 175 1.69 4.00 -21.92
CA ALA A 175 1.86 2.62 -22.33
C ALA A 175 1.16 2.26 -23.66
N GLY A 176 0.41 3.20 -24.25
CA GLY A 176 -0.37 2.98 -25.46
C GLY A 176 -1.69 2.26 -25.19
N LEU A 177 -2.18 2.30 -23.95
CA LEU A 177 -3.47 1.75 -23.54
C LEU A 177 -4.49 2.88 -23.35
N ASP A 178 -5.75 2.58 -23.63
CA ASP A 178 -6.86 3.47 -23.31
C ASP A 178 -7.32 3.27 -21.87
N TRP A 179 -7.75 4.37 -21.24
CA TRP A 179 -8.40 4.30 -19.94
C TRP A 179 -9.83 3.77 -20.10
N GLU A 180 -10.18 2.73 -19.35
CA GLU A 180 -11.55 2.22 -19.33
C GLU A 180 -12.19 2.41 -17.94
N GLY A 181 -13.50 2.64 -17.91
CA GLY A 181 -14.23 2.85 -16.66
C GLY A 181 -14.04 4.25 -16.08
N ARG A 182 -14.34 4.39 -14.80
CA ARG A 182 -14.38 5.67 -14.09
C ARG A 182 -13.13 5.84 -13.23
N LEU A 183 -12.45 6.99 -13.35
CA LEU A 183 -11.36 7.34 -12.43
C LEU A 183 -11.83 7.33 -10.98
N HIS A 184 -11.00 6.83 -10.06
CA HIS A 184 -11.31 6.71 -8.62
C HIS A 184 -12.50 5.79 -8.33
N CYS A 185 -12.86 4.91 -9.27
CA CYS A 185 -13.60 3.70 -8.96
C CYS A 185 -12.55 2.63 -8.73
N GLY A 186 -12.40 2.13 -7.51
CA GLY A 186 -11.24 1.30 -7.16
C GLY A 186 -11.12 0.07 -8.05
N LEU A 187 -12.24 -0.56 -8.43
CA LEU A 187 -12.21 -1.71 -9.35
C LEU A 187 -11.72 -1.33 -10.76
N ASP A 188 -12.15 -0.19 -11.29
CA ASP A 188 -11.71 0.27 -12.62
C ASP A 188 -10.23 0.65 -12.58
N ASP A 189 -9.78 1.33 -11.52
CA ASP A 189 -8.37 1.69 -11.32
C ASP A 189 -7.49 0.43 -11.19
N ALA A 190 -7.93 -0.59 -10.45
CA ALA A 190 -7.25 -1.88 -10.35
C ALA A 190 -7.21 -2.65 -11.69
N LEU A 191 -8.29 -2.63 -12.48
CA LEU A 191 -8.34 -3.25 -13.82
C LEU A 191 -7.37 -2.57 -14.80
N ASN A 192 -7.33 -1.23 -14.81
CA ASN A 192 -6.37 -0.49 -15.63
C ASN A 192 -4.93 -0.73 -15.17
N THR A 193 -4.69 -0.81 -13.86
CA THR A 193 -3.38 -1.17 -13.29
C THR A 193 -2.97 -2.59 -13.69
N ALA A 194 -3.91 -3.56 -13.72
CA ALA A 194 -3.65 -4.92 -14.19
C ALA A 194 -3.29 -4.99 -15.68
N ARG A 195 -3.95 -4.19 -16.52
CA ARG A 195 -3.59 -4.08 -17.95
C ARG A 195 -2.22 -3.45 -18.15
N LEU A 196 -1.91 -2.42 -17.36
CA LEU A 196 -0.59 -1.80 -17.37
C LEU A 196 0.50 -2.79 -16.94
N LEU A 197 0.25 -3.57 -15.88
CA LEU A 197 1.14 -4.65 -15.44
C LEU A 197 1.41 -5.65 -16.57
N ALA A 198 0.36 -6.14 -17.24
CA ALA A 198 0.48 -7.07 -18.36
C ALA A 198 1.29 -6.48 -19.53
N GLU A 199 1.09 -5.20 -19.85
CA GLU A 199 1.84 -4.50 -20.89
C GLU A 199 3.32 -4.33 -20.53
N ILE A 200 3.64 -4.03 -19.26
CA ILE A 200 5.01 -3.96 -18.76
C ILE A 200 5.68 -5.34 -18.83
N MET A 201 4.97 -6.42 -18.47
CA MET A 201 5.46 -7.80 -18.61
C MET A 201 5.75 -8.15 -20.07
N ARG A 202 4.84 -7.77 -20.99
CA ARG A 202 4.99 -7.99 -22.45
C ARG A 202 6.20 -7.26 -23.03
N ARG A 203 6.63 -6.16 -22.41
CA ARG A 203 7.87 -5.43 -22.75
C ARG A 203 9.14 -6.08 -22.20
N GLY A 204 9.02 -7.22 -21.51
CA GLY A 204 10.17 -8.00 -21.01
C GLY A 204 10.75 -7.46 -19.70
N VAL A 205 9.92 -6.83 -18.85
CA VAL A 205 10.35 -6.45 -17.49
C VAL A 205 10.00 -7.54 -16.49
N LYS A 206 10.97 -7.89 -15.64
CA LYS A 206 10.78 -8.84 -14.54
C LYS A 206 10.17 -8.13 -13.34
N MET A 207 9.06 -8.65 -12.82
CA MET A 207 8.39 -8.13 -11.64
C MET A 207 9.11 -8.61 -10.37
N THR A 208 9.49 -7.68 -9.50
CA THR A 208 10.14 -7.94 -8.22
C THR A 208 9.46 -7.14 -7.11
N ILE A 209 9.54 -7.63 -5.87
CA ILE A 209 9.04 -6.89 -4.70
C ILE A 209 9.81 -5.58 -4.56
N THR A 210 9.09 -4.46 -4.47
CA THR A 210 9.67 -3.12 -4.33
C THR A 210 9.30 -2.45 -3.01
N GLY A 211 8.29 -2.97 -2.32
CA GLY A 211 7.80 -2.47 -1.04
C GLY A 211 7.69 -3.59 -0.01
N SER A 212 8.03 -3.28 1.24
CA SER A 212 7.95 -4.21 2.37
C SER A 212 7.64 -3.44 3.66
N LEU A 213 6.79 -4.01 4.51
CA LEU A 213 6.60 -3.59 5.91
C LEU A 213 7.62 -4.26 6.84
N VAL A 214 8.12 -5.44 6.46
CA VAL A 214 9.19 -6.12 7.17
C VAL A 214 10.50 -5.35 6.91
N PRO A 215 11.23 -4.91 7.95
CA PRO A 215 12.56 -4.36 7.79
C PRO A 215 13.42 -5.37 7.03
N LEU A 216 14.18 -4.92 6.04
CA LEU A 216 15.20 -5.78 5.44
C LEU A 216 16.09 -6.30 6.57
N PRO A 217 16.44 -7.61 6.60
CA PRO A 217 17.45 -8.08 7.52
C PRO A 217 18.67 -7.18 7.34
N LEU A 218 19.13 -6.56 8.43
CA LEU A 218 20.44 -5.91 8.41
C LEU A 218 21.40 -6.98 7.92
N PHE A 219 22.01 -6.77 6.76
CA PHE A 219 23.09 -7.63 6.31
C PHE A 219 24.11 -7.64 7.45
N GLU A 220 24.21 -8.77 8.17
CA GLU A 220 25.40 -9.08 8.92
C GLU A 220 26.50 -9.08 7.86
N GLN A 221 27.30 -8.01 7.86
CA GLN A 221 28.53 -8.00 7.09
C GLN A 221 29.32 -9.20 7.62
N GLU A 222 29.36 -10.27 6.83
CA GLU A 222 30.33 -11.34 7.01
C GLU A 222 31.69 -10.66 7.19
N GLN A 223 32.19 -10.68 8.43
CA GLN A 223 33.53 -10.23 8.72
C GLN A 223 34.44 -11.19 7.97
N GLN A 224 34.94 -10.74 6.81
CA GLN A 224 35.98 -11.46 6.09
C GLN A 224 37.12 -11.76 7.05
N PRO A 225 37.60 -13.01 7.13
CA PRO A 225 38.71 -13.35 7.98
C PRO A 225 39.94 -12.60 7.49
N ARG A 226 40.43 -11.65 8.31
CA ARG A 226 41.68 -10.94 8.02
C ARG A 226 42.81 -11.96 8.08
N THR A 227 43.38 -12.28 6.92
CA THR A 227 44.67 -12.95 6.81
C THR A 227 45.73 -12.01 7.39
N SER A 228 46.28 -12.36 8.55
CA SER A 228 47.42 -11.65 9.14
C SER A 228 48.71 -12.10 8.47
N THR A 229 49.36 -11.20 7.73
CA THR A 229 50.77 -11.33 7.36
C THR A 229 51.63 -10.37 8.16
N CYS A 230 52.64 -10.99 8.76
CA CYS A 230 53.74 -10.57 9.61
C CYS A 230 54.35 -9.16 9.45
N GLY A 231 54.92 -8.66 10.55
CA GLY A 231 56.04 -7.71 10.53
C GLY A 231 55.97 -6.63 11.61
N GLY A 232 56.72 -6.79 12.70
CA GLY A 232 56.70 -5.86 13.83
C GLY A 232 57.43 -4.54 13.59
N SER A 233 57.06 -3.52 14.36
CA SER A 233 58.00 -2.70 15.13
C SER A 233 57.23 -1.83 16.12
N LEU A 234 57.77 -1.71 17.34
CA LEU A 234 57.21 -1.02 18.49
C LEU A 234 57.36 0.51 18.37
N ALA A 235 56.30 1.27 18.68
CA ALA A 235 56.40 2.67 19.09
C ALA A 235 55.22 3.04 20.03
N PRO A 236 55.44 3.96 21.00
CA PRO A 236 54.73 3.97 22.28
C PRO A 236 53.38 4.73 22.27
N ALA A 237 52.55 4.37 23.24
CA ALA A 237 51.19 4.88 23.45
C ALA A 237 51.14 6.37 23.89
N PRO A 238 50.13 7.14 23.45
CA PRO A 238 49.84 8.47 23.99
C PRO A 238 49.12 8.39 25.36
N PRO A 239 49.27 9.41 26.22
CA PRO A 239 48.71 9.41 27.58
C PRO A 239 47.19 9.64 27.61
N PRO A 240 46.49 9.19 28.68
CA PRO A 240 45.04 9.25 28.79
C PRO A 240 44.51 10.66 29.08
N PHE A 241 43.42 11.03 28.42
CA PHE A 241 42.67 12.26 28.63
C PHE A 241 41.79 12.16 29.89
N GLU A 242 41.90 13.14 30.79
CA GLU A 242 41.11 13.31 32.00
C GLU A 242 39.63 13.62 31.70
N GLN A 243 38.71 12.81 32.23
CA GLN A 243 37.29 13.16 32.34
C GLN A 243 37.06 14.02 33.58
N LYS A 244 36.76 15.30 33.39
CA LYS A 244 36.20 16.15 34.45
C LYS A 244 34.77 15.73 34.77
N GLN A 245 34.59 15.24 36.00
CA GLN A 245 33.31 15.07 36.67
C GLN A 245 32.71 16.44 37.00
N GLN A 246 31.38 16.57 36.86
CA GLN A 246 30.59 17.56 37.58
C GLN A 246 29.31 16.91 38.14
N PRO A 247 28.76 17.47 39.25
CA PRO A 247 28.20 16.66 40.33
C PRO A 247 26.71 16.36 40.19
N ARG A 248 26.32 15.24 40.82
CA ARG A 248 24.95 14.84 41.11
C ARG A 248 24.33 15.80 42.12
N THR A 249 23.11 16.26 41.85
CA THR A 249 22.19 16.74 42.88
C THR A 249 21.00 15.78 42.96
N SER A 250 20.83 15.22 44.15
CA SER A 250 19.75 14.34 44.58
C SER A 250 18.54 15.17 45.03
N THR A 251 17.31 14.72 44.76
CA THR A 251 16.22 14.77 45.75
C THR A 251 14.99 13.96 45.33
N CYS A 252 14.46 13.22 46.31
CA CYS A 252 13.07 12.73 46.53
C CYS A 252 12.51 11.71 45.51
N GLY A 253 12.08 10.49 45.85
CA GLY A 253 11.63 9.92 47.13
C GLY A 253 10.11 10.02 47.26
N GLY A 254 9.36 8.97 46.85
CA GLY A 254 7.92 8.85 47.07
C GLY A 254 7.36 7.54 46.46
N PRO A 255 6.47 6.80 47.15
CA PRO A 255 6.43 5.33 47.07
C PRO A 255 5.45 4.73 46.05
N LEU A 256 5.80 3.50 45.67
CA LEU A 256 4.97 2.48 45.01
C LEU A 256 3.71 2.19 45.83
N VAL A 257 2.53 2.20 45.18
CA VAL A 257 1.29 1.65 45.73
C VAL A 257 0.80 0.53 44.82
N LEU A 258 0.51 -0.59 45.47
CA LEU A 258 0.13 -1.90 44.97
C LEU A 258 -1.22 -1.90 44.23
N ALA A 259 -1.30 -2.73 43.18
CA ALA A 259 -2.55 -3.14 42.55
C ALA A 259 -3.35 -4.09 43.49
N PRO A 260 -4.70 -4.02 43.51
CA PRO A 260 -5.52 -5.01 44.19
C PRO A 260 -5.77 -6.27 43.32
N PRO A 261 -6.09 -7.42 43.94
CA PRO A 261 -6.03 -8.73 43.30
C PRO A 261 -7.27 -9.12 42.50
N ILE A 262 -7.01 -10.05 41.58
CA ILE A 262 -7.92 -10.85 40.77
C ILE A 262 -8.93 -11.61 41.68
N GLN A 263 -10.23 -11.46 41.39
CA GLN A 263 -11.25 -12.39 41.86
C GLN A 263 -11.57 -13.42 40.77
N GLN A 264 -11.33 -14.68 41.10
CA GLN A 264 -11.78 -15.85 40.35
C GLN A 264 -13.23 -16.18 40.75
N GLN A 265 -14.06 -16.57 39.78
CA GLN A 265 -15.32 -17.26 40.02
C GLN A 265 -15.40 -18.55 39.16
N PRO A 266 -16.12 -19.58 39.65
CA PRO A 266 -15.89 -21.00 39.34
C PRO A 266 -16.58 -21.51 38.07
N PRO A 267 -16.24 -22.72 37.59
CA PRO A 267 -16.80 -23.29 36.37
C PRO A 267 -18.20 -23.88 36.61
N CYS A 268 -19.14 -23.57 35.71
CA CYS A 268 -20.44 -24.25 35.64
C CYS A 268 -20.35 -25.42 34.66
N THR A 269 -20.73 -26.60 35.16
CA THR A 269 -20.70 -27.90 34.49
C THR A 269 -22.09 -28.33 33.98
N GLY A 270 -22.17 -28.67 32.69
CA GLY A 270 -23.08 -29.67 32.09
C GLY A 270 -24.48 -29.22 31.60
N PRO A 271 -25.21 -30.07 30.83
CA PRO A 271 -24.75 -31.00 29.78
C PRO A 271 -25.65 -31.07 28.50
N CYS A 272 -25.08 -31.68 27.46
CA CYS A 272 -25.68 -32.53 26.40
C CYS A 272 -26.67 -32.02 25.32
N ASP A 273 -26.26 -32.36 24.08
CA ASP A 273 -27.01 -32.92 22.95
C ASP A 273 -28.06 -32.11 22.18
N GLY A 274 -27.84 -32.04 20.86
CA GLY A 274 -28.81 -31.52 19.89
C GLY A 274 -28.25 -31.42 18.49
N SER A 275 -28.03 -32.56 17.82
CA SER A 275 -27.76 -32.63 16.39
C SER A 275 -29.00 -32.19 15.59
N PHE A 276 -28.85 -31.21 14.70
CA PHE A 276 -29.82 -30.91 13.63
C PHE A 276 -29.08 -30.78 12.29
N PRO A 277 -29.51 -31.50 11.23
CA PRO A 277 -28.91 -31.34 9.91
C PRO A 277 -29.50 -30.11 9.21
N LEU A 278 -28.64 -29.21 8.72
CA LEU A 278 -29.03 -28.16 7.79
C LEU A 278 -29.05 -28.74 6.36
N VAL A 279 -30.25 -28.89 5.82
CA VAL A 279 -30.50 -29.18 4.41
C VAL A 279 -30.23 -27.92 3.59
N LEU A 280 -29.22 -27.95 2.73
CA LEU A 280 -28.95 -26.89 1.74
C LEU A 280 -29.91 -27.04 0.55
N ALA A 281 -30.79 -26.05 0.35
CA ALA A 281 -31.54 -25.88 -0.88
C ALA A 281 -30.72 -25.05 -1.90
N PRO A 282 -30.73 -25.39 -3.20
CA PRO A 282 -29.95 -24.67 -4.20
C PRO A 282 -30.59 -23.31 -4.56
N ILE A 283 -29.80 -22.24 -4.50
CA ILE A 283 -30.17 -20.92 -4.99
C ILE A 283 -29.89 -20.87 -6.50
N GLN A 284 -30.95 -20.70 -7.31
CA GLN A 284 -30.85 -20.42 -8.74
C GLN A 284 -30.25 -19.03 -8.97
N GLN A 285 -29.10 -18.97 -9.66
CA GLN A 285 -28.58 -17.73 -10.25
C GLN A 285 -29.49 -17.31 -11.41
N LYS A 286 -30.22 -16.21 -11.22
CA LYS A 286 -30.90 -15.50 -12.31
C LYS A 286 -29.89 -14.57 -12.96
N GLN A 287 -29.43 -14.90 -14.16
CA GLN A 287 -28.66 -13.99 -15.02
C GLN A 287 -29.49 -12.71 -15.24
N GLN A 288 -29.00 -11.57 -14.74
CA GLN A 288 -29.51 -10.27 -15.13
C GLN A 288 -28.70 -9.78 -16.33
N GLN A 289 -29.41 -9.41 -17.39
CA GLN A 289 -28.88 -8.85 -18.62
C GLN A 289 -29.01 -7.32 -18.50
N TRP A 290 -27.90 -6.59 -18.61
CA TRP A 290 -27.91 -5.13 -18.52
C TRP A 290 -28.33 -4.50 -19.87
N PRO A 291 -29.22 -3.49 -19.88
CA PRO A 291 -29.59 -2.79 -21.11
C PRO A 291 -28.50 -1.79 -21.54
N GLN A 292 -28.34 -1.63 -22.85
CA GLN A 292 -27.43 -0.70 -23.51
C GLN A 292 -27.81 0.77 -23.19
N PRO A 293 -26.86 1.68 -22.92
CA PRO A 293 -27.17 3.08 -22.74
C PRO A 293 -27.29 3.83 -24.08
N HIS A 294 -28.35 4.61 -24.20
CA HIS A 294 -28.60 5.54 -25.29
C HIS A 294 -27.66 6.76 -25.22
N ILE A 295 -27.13 7.16 -26.37
CA ILE A 295 -26.20 8.28 -26.56
C ILE A 295 -26.93 9.61 -26.35
N ILE A 296 -26.43 10.44 -25.42
CA ILE A 296 -26.74 11.88 -25.35
C ILE A 296 -25.43 12.63 -25.06
N SER A 297 -24.98 13.42 -26.04
CA SER A 297 -23.92 14.44 -25.87
C SER A 297 -24.42 15.60 -25.02
N PRO A 298 -23.55 16.26 -24.24
CA PRO A 298 -23.15 17.59 -24.67
C PRO A 298 -21.67 17.95 -24.45
N CYS A 299 -21.26 18.93 -25.23
CA CYS A 299 -19.97 19.59 -25.33
C CYS A 299 -19.60 20.40 -24.07
N GLY A 300 -18.30 20.68 -23.91
CA GLY A 300 -17.81 21.86 -23.20
C GLY A 300 -16.80 21.56 -22.11
N GLY A 301 -15.55 21.94 -22.34
CA GLY A 301 -14.39 21.59 -21.52
C GLY A 301 -14.37 22.16 -20.10
N SER A 302 -13.53 21.56 -19.27
CA SER A 302 -12.36 22.22 -18.68
C SER A 302 -11.48 21.19 -17.97
N SER A 303 -10.22 21.12 -18.40
CA SER A 303 -9.17 20.32 -17.78
C SER A 303 -8.76 20.95 -16.44
N ALA A 304 -8.87 20.20 -15.35
CA ALA A 304 -8.32 20.57 -14.05
C ALA A 304 -7.31 19.51 -13.60
N THR A 305 -6.06 19.69 -14.01
CA THR A 305 -4.88 19.09 -13.37
C THR A 305 -4.56 19.88 -12.12
N TRP A 306 -4.52 19.30 -10.91
CA TRP A 306 -3.82 19.95 -9.79
C TRP A 306 -3.04 19.04 -8.86
N TYR A 307 -1.87 19.60 -8.56
CA TYR A 307 -0.75 19.15 -7.76
C TYR A 307 -0.99 19.33 -6.25
N CYS A 308 -0.33 18.47 -5.48
CA CYS A 308 0.05 18.75 -4.10
C CYS A 308 1.26 19.68 -4.10
N GLY A 309 1.03 20.99 -3.95
CA GLY A 309 2.07 22.01 -3.86
C GLY A 309 1.51 23.26 -3.18
N VAL A 310 2.13 23.66 -2.08
CA VAL A 310 1.77 24.82 -1.25
C VAL A 310 1.76 26.09 -2.10
N ALA A 311 0.64 26.83 -2.07
CA ALA A 311 0.56 28.17 -2.62
C ALA A 311 0.43 29.18 -1.46
N THR A 312 1.45 30.00 -1.26
CA THR A 312 1.34 31.30 -0.59
C THR A 312 1.20 32.38 -1.66
N LYS A 313 0.18 33.22 -1.54
CA LYS A 313 -0.07 34.39 -2.40
C LYS A 313 0.70 35.62 -1.86
N GLY A 314 1.39 36.33 -2.75
CA GLY A 314 1.80 37.73 -2.58
C GLY A 314 3.01 38.11 -3.46
N GLY A 315 2.79 38.82 -4.57
CA GLY A 315 3.84 39.62 -5.24
C GLY A 315 4.14 40.88 -4.42
N MET A 316 5.20 41.68 -4.58
CA MET A 316 6.18 42.01 -5.66
C MET A 316 7.34 42.75 -4.91
N GLU A 317 8.66 42.59 -5.11
CA GLU A 317 9.59 43.08 -6.16
C GLU A 317 11.05 42.73 -5.74
N PRO A 318 12.06 42.77 -6.65
CA PRO A 318 13.42 42.26 -6.38
C PRO A 318 14.31 43.25 -5.60
N GLY A 319 14.80 42.80 -4.43
CA GLY A 319 15.83 43.47 -3.63
C GLY A 319 17.22 42.88 -3.85
N ALA A 320 18.24 43.74 -3.82
CA ALA A 320 19.59 43.54 -4.35
C ALA A 320 20.41 42.33 -3.85
N MET A 321 21.24 41.84 -4.77
CA MET A 321 22.41 40.98 -4.56
C MET A 321 23.30 41.50 -3.42
N GLN A 322 23.55 40.67 -2.40
CA GLN A 322 24.76 40.76 -1.59
C GLN A 322 25.32 39.36 -1.34
N SER A 323 26.58 39.23 -1.74
CA SER A 323 27.51 38.14 -1.51
C SER A 323 27.82 37.96 -0.03
N GLY A 324 27.87 36.71 0.45
CA GLY A 324 28.41 36.37 1.76
C GLY A 324 28.57 34.88 1.96
N CYS A 325 29.80 34.38 1.76
CA CYS A 325 30.22 33.04 2.14
C CYS A 325 30.28 32.90 3.67
N THR A 326 29.61 31.90 4.26
CA THR A 326 30.06 31.29 5.53
C THR A 326 29.70 29.80 5.59
N ASN A 327 30.56 29.08 6.30
CA ASN A 327 30.79 27.63 6.30
C ASN A 327 29.63 26.75 6.74
N TRP A 328 29.60 25.56 6.12
CA TRP A 328 28.93 24.35 6.60
C TRP A 328 29.75 23.66 7.70
N THR A 329 29.09 23.26 8.79
CA THR A 329 29.49 22.13 9.63
C THR A 329 28.25 21.28 9.97
N PRO A 330 28.28 19.94 9.83
CA PRO A 330 27.16 19.08 10.13
C PRO A 330 27.27 18.58 11.58
N ALA A 331 26.39 19.06 12.45
CA ALA A 331 26.12 18.41 13.73
C ALA A 331 24.64 18.53 14.05
N MET A 332 24.07 17.41 14.47
CA MET A 332 22.71 17.17 14.95
C MET A 332 21.73 16.64 13.89
N GLY A 333 21.42 15.35 14.06
CA GLY A 333 20.47 14.60 13.25
C GLY A 333 19.04 15.09 13.40
N ALA A 334 18.24 14.77 12.40
CA ALA A 334 16.83 15.12 12.35
C ALA A 334 16.04 14.41 13.46
N VAL A 335 15.46 15.20 14.36
CA VAL A 335 14.38 14.79 15.25
C VAL A 335 13.05 15.20 14.59
N PRO A 336 12.06 14.31 14.42
CA PRO A 336 10.77 14.67 13.82
C PRO A 336 9.89 15.49 14.80
N PRO A 337 9.23 16.57 14.38
CA PRO A 337 8.38 17.35 15.27
C PRO A 337 6.89 17.06 15.04
N TYR A 338 6.21 16.30 15.92
CA TYR A 338 4.86 16.66 16.43
C TYR A 338 4.35 15.63 17.47
N TYR A 339 4.39 16.00 18.75
CA TYR A 339 3.38 15.63 19.75
C TYR A 339 3.13 16.90 20.56
N LEU A 340 1.90 17.40 20.54
CA LEU A 340 1.40 18.29 21.57
C LEU A 340 0.08 17.68 22.05
N TRP A 341 0.13 17.07 23.23
CA TRP A 341 -1.06 16.86 24.04
C TRP A 341 -1.37 18.17 24.76
N SER A 342 -2.65 18.51 24.83
CA SER A 342 -3.12 19.67 25.57
C SER A 342 -3.18 19.35 27.07
N ASN A 343 -2.52 20.22 27.83
CA ASN A 343 -2.40 20.37 29.29
C ASN A 343 -1.63 19.30 30.08
#